data_AF-A0A1R1M954-F1
#
_entry.id   AF-A0A1R1M954-F1
#
_cell.length_a   1.000
_cell.length_b   1.000
_cell.length_c   1.000
_cell.angle_alpha   90.00
_cell.angle_beta   90.00
_cell.angle_gamma   90.00
#
_symmetry.space_group_name_H-M   'P 1'
#
loop_
_entity.id
_entity.type
_entity.pdbx_description
1 polymer ?
#
loop_
_entity_poly.entity_id
_entity_poly.type
_entity_poly.pdbx_seq_one_letter_code
_entity_poly.pdbx_strand_id
1 'polypeptide(L)'
;MASSVGRDTSTDTEETFDITVLRQNLVELFNSNQINWSGINWRQTGQQVVFGDDDESSTDDLFLTVVGTNEMDHVRNPTFFFPDGETNRSITGAMFGMAGDDVLYSLHPEYIPFLAGGTGNDTYFFEGGSSAEFLEYGNDSDDTLIFNVNDIGFVGDIEGRHLIMANSSQSDVLVIWNYTVPEARIENFWIDWNKDGVNEEYKYDEFISLIKTDSTWFGSLSSESLAISAPTWYELTESVAGALNSSLAHEPFREADLSVVEDIARLYTAAFDRAPDVGGLNFWIGQWELSLISINQMADEFLLSQEFLNTYGDLDNNAYITELYDNVLDRTPDAEGFDYWTGRLTGGLERADVLVSFAQSPENRNNSEELLSGLQETSPGVWDLILI
;
A
#
# COMPACT_ATOMS: atom_id res chain seq x y z
N MET A 1 -3.99 -43.28 -22.23
CA MET A 1 -3.51 -43.55 -23.60
C MET A 1 -3.18 -42.20 -24.20
N ALA A 2 -1.90 -41.80 -24.17
CA ALA A 2 -1.46 -40.55 -24.77
C ALA A 2 -1.32 -40.76 -26.28
N SER A 3 -2.02 -39.95 -27.08
CA SER A 3 -1.87 -39.94 -28.53
C SER A 3 -0.72 -39.02 -28.91
N SER A 4 0.39 -39.60 -29.35
CA SER A 4 1.44 -38.89 -30.07
C SER A 4 0.91 -38.46 -31.44
N VAL A 5 1.02 -37.17 -31.73
CA VAL A 5 0.94 -36.64 -33.10
C VAL A 5 2.35 -36.28 -33.48
N GLY A 6 2.93 -37.00 -34.44
CA GLY A 6 4.26 -36.71 -34.97
C GLY A 6 4.24 -35.58 -35.99
N ARG A 7 5.30 -34.78 -36.02
CA ARG A 7 5.65 -34.00 -37.21
C ARG A 7 7.15 -33.74 -37.35
N ASP A 8 7.53 -33.76 -38.62
CA ASP A 8 8.72 -33.30 -39.35
C ASP A 8 10.09 -33.09 -38.66
N THR A 9 11.11 -33.70 -39.28
CA THR A 9 12.52 -33.57 -38.94
C THR A 9 13.18 -32.44 -39.74
N SER A 10 13.34 -31.26 -39.14
CA SER A 10 14.33 -30.27 -39.58
C SER A 10 14.87 -29.49 -38.38
N THR A 11 16.06 -29.89 -37.92
CA THR A 11 17.09 -29.14 -37.16
C THR A 11 16.73 -27.82 -36.45
N ASP A 12 15.69 -27.80 -35.64
CA ASP A 12 15.57 -26.96 -34.45
C ASP A 12 15.18 -27.90 -33.32
N THR A 13 15.93 -27.88 -32.23
CA THR A 13 15.47 -28.51 -30.99
C THR A 13 14.27 -27.70 -30.52
N GLU A 14 13.05 -28.09 -30.91
CA GLU A 14 11.83 -27.52 -30.32
C GLU A 14 11.99 -27.59 -28.81
N GLU A 15 11.91 -26.44 -28.14
CA GLU A 15 11.94 -26.34 -26.70
C GLU A 15 10.73 -27.09 -26.16
N THR A 16 10.97 -28.22 -25.51
CA THR A 16 9.90 -29.08 -25.00
C THR A 16 9.63 -28.76 -23.54
N PHE A 17 8.38 -28.43 -23.22
CA PHE A 17 7.93 -28.29 -21.84
C PHE A 17 8.22 -29.56 -21.02
N ASP A 18 8.99 -29.42 -19.93
CA ASP A 18 9.23 -30.47 -18.96
C ASP A 18 8.62 -30.11 -17.60
N ILE A 19 7.54 -30.78 -17.24
CA ILE A 19 6.86 -30.60 -15.95
C ILE A 19 7.77 -30.91 -14.76
N THR A 20 8.79 -31.76 -14.93
CA THR A 20 9.74 -32.13 -13.87
C THR A 20 10.68 -30.97 -13.56
N VAL A 21 11.15 -30.26 -14.60
CA VAL A 21 12.01 -29.09 -14.45
C VAL A 21 11.22 -27.95 -13.81
N LEU A 22 10.02 -27.66 -14.32
CA LEU A 22 9.13 -26.66 -13.72
C LEU A 22 8.87 -26.95 -12.24
N ARG A 23 8.53 -28.20 -11.92
CA ARG A 23 8.30 -28.63 -10.54
C ARG A 23 9.50 -28.34 -9.65
N GLN A 24 10.71 -28.70 -10.09
CA GLN A 24 11.91 -28.51 -9.28
C GLN A 24 12.10 -27.04 -8.95
N ASN A 25 11.99 -26.16 -9.95
CA ASN A 25 12.20 -24.73 -9.77
C ASN A 25 11.07 -24.06 -8.98
N LEU A 26 9.81 -24.52 -9.13
CA LEU A 26 8.71 -24.08 -8.28
C LEU A 26 8.89 -24.49 -6.81
N VAL A 27 9.37 -25.71 -6.54
CA VAL A 27 9.64 -26.16 -5.18
C VAL A 27 10.79 -25.36 -4.56
N GLU A 28 11.85 -25.09 -5.31
CA GLU A 28 12.95 -24.23 -4.87
C GLU A 28 12.47 -22.80 -4.56
N LEU A 29 11.69 -22.21 -5.47
CA LEU A 29 11.04 -20.91 -5.31
C LEU A 29 10.21 -20.85 -4.01
N PHE A 30 9.27 -21.78 -3.83
CA PHE A 30 8.39 -21.78 -2.66
C PHE A 30 9.11 -22.07 -1.34
N ASN A 31 10.17 -22.89 -1.36
CA ASN A 31 10.96 -23.15 -0.17
C ASN A 31 11.80 -21.93 0.23
N SER A 32 12.34 -21.17 -0.74
CA SER A 32 13.11 -19.95 -0.46
C SER A 32 12.29 -18.83 0.20
N ASN A 33 10.96 -18.91 0.15
CA ASN A 33 10.03 -17.88 0.63
C ASN A 33 9.14 -18.34 1.81
N GLN A 34 9.57 -19.31 2.61
CA GLN A 34 8.86 -19.67 3.85
C GLN A 34 9.08 -18.61 4.95
N ILE A 35 8.19 -17.63 5.04
CA ILE A 35 8.27 -16.51 5.98
C ILE A 35 7.61 -16.86 7.32
N ASN A 36 8.30 -16.66 8.44
CA ASN A 36 7.70 -16.75 9.78
C ASN A 36 7.09 -15.41 10.21
N TRP A 37 5.83 -15.20 9.82
CA TRP A 37 5.05 -13.99 10.11
C TRP A 37 4.89 -13.65 11.59
N SER A 38 4.85 -14.66 12.46
CA SER A 38 4.62 -14.47 13.91
C SER A 38 5.80 -13.83 14.66
N GLY A 39 6.99 -13.82 14.05
CA GLY A 39 8.20 -13.22 14.60
C GLY A 39 8.45 -11.77 14.15
N ILE A 40 7.63 -11.25 13.23
CA ILE A 40 7.83 -9.92 12.65
C ILE A 40 7.36 -8.84 13.64
N ASN A 41 8.26 -7.92 13.96
CA ASN A 41 8.02 -6.83 14.90
C ASN A 41 7.88 -5.51 14.13
N TRP A 42 6.64 -5.17 13.77
CA TRP A 42 6.27 -4.03 12.95
C TRP A 42 6.50 -2.71 13.71
N ARG A 43 7.28 -1.78 13.14
CA ARG A 43 7.51 -0.43 13.69
C ARG A 43 7.03 0.65 12.71
N GLN A 44 6.48 1.75 13.21
CA GLN A 44 5.77 2.77 12.43
C GLN A 44 6.59 3.73 11.56
N THR A 45 7.93 3.79 11.66
CA THR A 45 8.69 4.88 11.00
C THR A 45 9.87 4.38 10.16
N GLY A 46 9.76 4.59 8.83
CA GLY A 46 10.80 4.33 7.83
C GLY A 46 10.87 2.88 7.33
N GLN A 47 11.62 2.69 6.22
CA GLN A 47 11.91 1.37 5.64
C GLN A 47 12.37 0.38 6.72
N GLN A 48 11.56 -0.67 6.91
CA GLN A 48 11.82 -1.70 7.90
C GLN A 48 12.85 -2.70 7.37
N VAL A 49 13.63 -3.27 8.28
CA VAL A 49 14.67 -4.26 7.99
C VAL A 49 14.41 -5.38 9.00
N VAL A 50 13.69 -6.43 8.58
CA VAL A 50 13.33 -7.58 9.45
C VAL A 50 14.23 -8.77 9.16
N PHE A 51 14.87 -9.33 10.18
CA PHE A 51 15.74 -10.51 10.05
C PHE A 51 14.91 -11.80 10.10
N GLY A 52 14.96 -12.61 9.03
CA GLY A 52 14.45 -13.99 9.02
C GLY A 52 15.50 -15.00 9.48
N ASP A 53 15.04 -16.12 10.06
CA ASP A 53 15.88 -17.27 10.40
C ASP A 53 15.87 -18.21 9.20
N ASP A 54 16.82 -18.04 8.28
CA ASP A 54 16.99 -18.96 7.15
C ASP A 54 17.79 -20.18 7.63
N ASP A 55 17.10 -21.28 7.93
CA ASP A 55 17.74 -22.49 8.47
C ASP A 55 18.54 -23.25 7.37
N GLU A 56 18.38 -22.89 6.08
CA GLU A 56 19.16 -23.48 4.97
C GLU A 56 19.47 -22.54 3.80
N SER A 57 20.41 -21.61 3.96
CA SER A 57 21.42 -21.31 2.92
C SER A 57 22.58 -20.51 3.51
N SER A 58 23.74 -20.52 2.85
CA SER A 58 25.07 -20.09 3.36
C SER A 58 25.06 -18.91 4.36
N THR A 59 25.95 -18.94 5.36
CA THR A 59 26.17 -17.94 6.43
C THR A 59 26.47 -16.49 5.96
N ASP A 60 26.31 -16.20 4.67
CA ASP A 60 26.75 -15.01 3.97
C ASP A 60 25.62 -14.10 3.45
N ASP A 61 24.34 -14.52 3.45
CA ASP A 61 23.21 -13.68 3.01
C ASP A 61 22.29 -13.25 4.18
N LEU A 62 21.62 -12.11 4.03
CA LEU A 62 20.73 -11.53 5.04
C LEU A 62 19.27 -11.63 4.55
N PHE A 63 18.49 -12.56 5.11
CA PHE A 63 17.06 -12.60 4.85
C PHE A 63 16.41 -11.35 5.44
N LEU A 64 15.88 -10.49 4.56
CA LEU A 64 15.30 -9.23 4.91
C LEU A 64 13.93 -8.99 4.30
N THR A 65 12.98 -8.71 5.17
CA THR A 65 11.71 -8.10 4.75
C THR A 65 11.84 -6.58 4.76
N VAL A 66 11.61 -5.96 3.59
CA VAL A 66 11.50 -4.50 3.46
C VAL A 66 10.02 -4.15 3.34
N VAL A 67 9.56 -3.25 4.21
CA VAL A 67 8.16 -2.84 4.27
C VAL A 67 8.12 -1.33 4.02
N GLY A 68 7.22 -0.92 3.12
CA GLY A 68 6.82 0.46 2.91
C GLY A 68 6.06 1.04 4.11
N THR A 69 5.65 2.28 3.95
CA THR A 69 4.80 3.05 4.86
C THR A 69 3.38 3.07 4.29
N ASN A 70 2.57 4.05 4.67
CA ASN A 70 1.23 4.24 4.10
C ASN A 70 1.23 5.35 3.02
N GLU A 71 2.42 5.74 2.55
CA GLU A 71 2.65 6.77 1.53
C GLU A 71 3.10 6.11 0.22
N MET A 72 3.38 6.89 -0.84
CA MET A 72 4.01 6.33 -2.03
C MET A 72 5.47 5.96 -1.76
N ASP A 73 5.75 4.68 -1.60
CA ASP A 73 7.07 4.16 -1.33
C ASP A 73 7.77 3.61 -2.57
N HIS A 74 9.09 3.81 -2.62
CA HIS A 74 9.95 3.13 -3.58
C HIS A 74 10.76 2.08 -2.84
N VAL A 75 10.20 0.87 -2.72
CA VAL A 75 10.82 -0.27 -2.05
C VAL A 75 11.81 -0.93 -2.99
N ARG A 76 13.05 -1.14 -2.54
CA ARG A 76 14.13 -1.73 -3.35
C ARG A 76 14.94 -2.71 -2.53
N ASN A 77 15.63 -3.64 -3.20
CA ASN A 77 16.62 -4.53 -2.61
C ASN A 77 18.08 -4.09 -2.90
N PRO A 78 18.64 -3.03 -2.28
CA PRO A 78 20.02 -2.65 -2.54
C PRO A 78 21.07 -3.60 -1.93
N THR A 79 22.29 -3.53 -2.42
CA THR A 79 23.47 -4.16 -1.78
C THR A 79 23.89 -3.38 -0.52
N PHE A 80 24.18 -4.08 0.58
CA PHE A 80 24.63 -3.46 1.84
C PHE A 80 26.11 -3.74 2.13
N PHE A 81 26.76 -2.75 2.76
CA PHE A 81 28.15 -2.82 3.20
C PHE A 81 28.20 -2.92 4.72
N PHE A 82 28.84 -3.97 5.25
CA PHE A 82 29.16 -4.03 6.67
C PHE A 82 30.30 -3.06 7.01
N PRO A 83 30.39 -2.57 8.26
CA PRO A 83 31.43 -1.64 8.69
C PRO A 83 32.86 -2.15 8.52
N ASP A 84 33.04 -3.47 8.36
CA ASP A 84 34.33 -4.09 8.09
C ASP A 84 34.75 -4.02 6.61
N GLY A 85 33.84 -3.66 5.70
CA GLY A 85 34.12 -3.35 4.29
C GLY A 85 34.60 -4.52 3.43
N GLU A 86 34.58 -5.75 3.98
CA GLU A 86 35.23 -6.92 3.38
C GLU A 86 34.21 -7.90 2.76
N THR A 87 32.92 -7.80 3.10
CA THR A 87 31.86 -8.63 2.50
C THR A 87 30.67 -7.79 2.05
N ASN A 88 30.38 -7.84 0.75
CA ASN A 88 29.09 -7.40 0.22
C ASN A 88 28.05 -8.43 0.64
N ARG A 89 26.94 -7.99 1.23
CA ARG A 89 25.77 -8.85 1.41
C ARG A 89 24.58 -8.22 0.71
N SER A 90 23.80 -9.05 0.04
CA SER A 90 22.55 -8.62 -0.57
C SER A 90 21.42 -8.83 0.42
N ILE A 91 20.42 -7.96 0.35
CA ILE A 91 19.12 -8.21 0.96
C ILE A 91 18.39 -9.21 0.06
N THR A 92 18.08 -10.36 0.62
CA THR A 92 17.27 -11.40 -0.02
C THR A 92 15.98 -11.54 0.78
N GLY A 93 14.81 -11.65 0.15
CA GLY A 93 13.56 -11.85 0.89
C GLY A 93 12.35 -11.19 0.25
N ALA A 94 11.43 -10.75 1.11
CA ALA A 94 10.13 -10.23 0.72
C ALA A 94 10.05 -8.70 0.81
N MET A 95 9.37 -8.08 -0.15
CA MET A 95 9.11 -6.64 -0.20
C MET A 95 7.61 -6.41 -0.13
N PHE A 96 7.18 -5.52 0.77
CA PHE A 96 5.79 -5.14 0.98
C PHE A 96 5.63 -3.65 0.73
N GLY A 97 4.71 -3.26 -0.15
CA GLY A 97 4.29 -1.86 -0.34
C GLY A 97 3.49 -1.38 0.88
N MET A 98 2.46 -2.15 1.25
CA MET A 98 1.45 -1.85 2.26
C MET A 98 0.36 -0.93 1.69
N ALA A 99 0.27 0.33 2.12
CA ALA A 99 -0.77 1.25 1.68
C ALA A 99 -0.16 2.35 0.81
N GLY A 100 -0.84 2.71 -0.27
CA GLY A 100 -0.42 3.80 -1.14
C GLY A 100 -0.02 3.31 -2.53
N ASP A 101 0.24 4.24 -3.45
CA ASP A 101 0.68 3.87 -4.79
C ASP A 101 2.20 3.58 -4.76
N ASP A 102 2.58 2.32 -4.54
CA ASP A 102 3.97 1.93 -4.31
C ASP A 102 4.70 1.48 -5.57
N VAL A 103 6.03 1.53 -5.51
CA VAL A 103 6.90 0.97 -6.55
C VAL A 103 7.92 0.02 -5.94
N LEU A 104 7.75 -1.27 -6.22
CA LEU A 104 8.61 -2.33 -5.72
C LEU A 104 9.62 -2.76 -6.80
N TYR A 105 10.91 -2.52 -6.56
CA TYR A 105 12.00 -2.83 -7.50
C TYR A 105 12.78 -4.07 -7.07
N SER A 106 12.81 -5.07 -7.95
CA SER A 106 13.82 -6.12 -7.91
C SER A 106 14.94 -5.81 -8.91
N LEU A 107 16.09 -5.40 -8.38
CA LEU A 107 17.26 -4.97 -9.16
C LEU A 107 18.39 -6.02 -9.21
N HIS A 108 18.18 -7.18 -8.59
CA HIS A 108 19.21 -8.19 -8.43
C HIS A 108 18.71 -9.58 -8.89
N PRO A 109 19.10 -10.02 -10.10
CA PRO A 109 18.66 -11.28 -10.71
C PRO A 109 19.30 -12.52 -10.07
N GLU A 110 20.07 -12.37 -9.01
CA GLU A 110 20.71 -13.50 -8.33
C GLU A 110 19.83 -14.08 -7.22
N TYR A 111 18.68 -13.44 -6.95
CA TYR A 111 17.81 -13.75 -5.83
C TYR A 111 16.36 -13.92 -6.25
N ILE A 112 15.61 -14.56 -5.35
CA ILE A 112 14.22 -14.92 -5.55
C ILE A 112 13.35 -13.97 -4.68
N PRO A 113 12.89 -12.82 -5.21
CA PRO A 113 12.08 -11.90 -4.42
C PRO A 113 10.64 -12.38 -4.31
N PHE A 114 10.04 -12.11 -3.16
CA PHE A 114 8.58 -12.12 -2.99
C PHE A 114 8.10 -10.66 -2.90
N LEU A 115 7.37 -10.17 -3.89
CA LEU A 115 6.89 -8.81 -3.95
C LEU A 115 5.39 -8.78 -3.69
N ALA A 116 4.94 -7.97 -2.74
CA ALA A 116 3.53 -7.75 -2.48
C ALA A 116 3.25 -6.25 -2.36
N GLY A 117 2.38 -5.74 -3.22
CA GLY A 117 2.00 -4.33 -3.27
C GLY A 117 1.18 -3.98 -2.04
N GLY A 118 -0.09 -4.36 -2.03
CA GLY A 118 -1.00 -4.06 -0.93
C GLY A 118 -2.14 -3.20 -1.46
N THR A 119 -2.60 -2.20 -0.71
CA THR A 119 -3.63 -1.29 -1.21
C THR A 119 -3.01 -0.08 -1.90
N GLY A 120 -3.68 0.46 -2.90
CA GLY A 120 -3.18 1.52 -3.77
C GLY A 120 -2.78 0.97 -5.14
N ASN A 121 -2.41 1.86 -6.06
CA ASN A 121 -2.04 1.44 -7.41
C ASN A 121 -0.54 1.13 -7.46
N ASP A 122 -0.22 -0.16 -7.36
CA ASP A 122 1.16 -0.59 -7.19
C ASP A 122 1.85 -0.88 -8.51
N THR A 123 3.17 -0.64 -8.52
CA THR A 123 4.03 -0.93 -9.66
C THR A 123 5.16 -1.87 -9.27
N TYR A 124 5.14 -3.08 -9.82
CA TYR A 124 6.20 -4.06 -9.67
C TYR A 124 7.20 -3.92 -10.82
N PHE A 125 8.45 -3.63 -10.51
CA PHE A 125 9.53 -3.56 -11.49
C PHE A 125 10.49 -4.74 -11.32
N PHE A 126 10.56 -5.60 -12.34
CA PHE A 126 11.38 -6.80 -12.32
C PHE A 126 12.35 -6.85 -13.51
N GLU A 127 13.67 -6.86 -13.22
CA GLU A 127 14.71 -6.82 -14.26
C GLU A 127 14.99 -8.17 -14.96
N GLY A 128 14.26 -9.24 -14.62
CA GLY A 128 14.47 -10.56 -15.22
C GLY A 128 15.65 -11.32 -14.59
N GLY A 129 15.98 -12.51 -15.11
CA GLY A 129 17.20 -13.25 -14.76
C GLY A 129 17.15 -14.13 -13.49
N SER A 130 16.02 -14.13 -12.77
CA SER A 130 15.71 -15.08 -11.69
C SER A 130 14.23 -15.43 -11.64
N SER A 131 13.88 -16.37 -10.77
CA SER A 131 12.51 -16.63 -10.33
C SER A 131 12.01 -15.53 -9.37
N ALA A 132 10.70 -15.28 -9.34
CA ALA A 132 10.08 -14.29 -8.46
C ALA A 132 8.61 -14.61 -8.20
N GLU A 133 8.08 -14.07 -7.10
CA GLU A 133 6.66 -14.13 -6.75
C GLU A 133 6.07 -12.74 -6.63
N PHE A 134 4.86 -12.55 -7.14
CA PHE A 134 4.12 -11.29 -7.10
C PHE A 134 2.74 -11.55 -6.49
N LEU A 135 2.40 -10.80 -5.45
CA LEU A 135 1.12 -10.88 -4.76
C LEU A 135 0.46 -9.51 -4.75
N GLU A 136 -0.61 -9.36 -5.53
CA GLU A 136 -1.47 -8.18 -5.48
C GLU A 136 -2.61 -8.38 -4.49
N TYR A 137 -2.98 -7.34 -3.75
CA TYR A 137 -4.14 -7.29 -2.87
C TYR A 137 -4.48 -5.87 -2.36
N GLY A 138 -5.42 -5.19 -3.02
CA GLY A 138 -5.93 -3.92 -2.50
C GLY A 138 -7.40 -3.64 -2.78
N ASN A 139 -8.02 -4.47 -3.63
CA ASN A 139 -9.32 -4.20 -4.26
C ASN A 139 -9.34 -2.86 -5.03
N ASP A 140 -8.18 -2.46 -5.53
CA ASP A 140 -7.89 -1.54 -6.62
C ASP A 140 -7.91 -2.29 -7.95
N SER A 141 -7.89 -1.53 -9.04
CA SER A 141 -8.02 -2.08 -10.38
C SER A 141 -7.03 -1.45 -11.36
N ASP A 142 -5.84 -1.05 -10.90
CA ASP A 142 -4.87 -0.34 -11.72
C ASP A 142 -3.40 -0.74 -11.50
N ASP A 143 -3.13 -1.89 -10.85
CA ASP A 143 -1.76 -2.35 -10.58
C ASP A 143 -1.00 -2.77 -11.83
N THR A 144 0.31 -2.57 -11.80
CA THR A 144 1.18 -2.68 -12.96
C THR A 144 2.37 -3.59 -12.70
N LEU A 145 2.52 -4.64 -13.50
CA LEU A 145 3.75 -5.42 -13.58
C LEU A 145 4.56 -5.00 -14.80
N ILE A 146 5.76 -4.48 -14.54
CA ILE A 146 6.76 -4.16 -15.55
C ILE A 146 7.88 -5.19 -15.44
N PHE A 147 8.07 -5.98 -16.49
CA PHE A 147 9.06 -7.05 -16.47
C PHE A 147 9.77 -7.22 -17.81
N ASN A 148 11.08 -7.39 -17.72
CA ASN A 148 11.97 -7.52 -18.88
C ASN A 148 12.51 -8.95 -18.96
N VAL A 149 11.68 -9.88 -19.44
CA VAL A 149 12.11 -11.26 -19.72
C VAL A 149 12.12 -11.49 -21.22
N ASN A 150 13.33 -11.51 -21.81
CA ASN A 150 13.49 -11.61 -23.26
C ASN A 150 13.18 -13.00 -23.84
N ASP A 151 12.90 -13.99 -22.99
CA ASP A 151 12.74 -15.38 -23.42
C ASP A 151 11.66 -16.15 -22.67
N ILE A 152 10.45 -15.58 -22.57
CA ILE A 152 9.29 -16.37 -22.12
C ILE A 152 9.08 -17.49 -23.13
N GLY A 153 9.16 -18.72 -22.64
CA GLY A 153 8.96 -19.95 -23.42
C GLY A 153 7.69 -20.70 -23.03
N PHE A 154 7.25 -20.56 -21.78
CA PHE A 154 6.12 -21.31 -21.25
C PHE A 154 5.27 -20.47 -20.32
N VAL A 155 3.94 -20.50 -20.53
CA VAL A 155 2.96 -19.81 -19.68
C VAL A 155 1.82 -20.77 -19.35
N GLY A 156 1.30 -20.71 -18.14
CA GLY A 156 0.18 -21.53 -17.71
C GLY A 156 -0.28 -21.13 -16.33
N ASP A 157 -1.15 -21.92 -15.71
CA ASP A 157 -1.58 -21.63 -14.35
C ASP A 157 -1.65 -22.87 -13.47
N ILE A 158 -1.74 -22.64 -12.16
CA ILE A 158 -2.00 -23.66 -11.14
C ILE A 158 -3.42 -23.48 -10.63
N GLU A 159 -4.23 -24.54 -10.72
CA GLU A 159 -5.61 -24.62 -10.24
C GLU A 159 -6.54 -23.51 -10.79
N GLY A 160 -6.23 -22.94 -11.95
CA GLY A 160 -6.98 -21.83 -12.53
C GLY A 160 -6.83 -20.52 -11.76
N ARG A 161 -5.82 -20.41 -10.88
CA ARG A 161 -5.74 -19.34 -9.88
C ARG A 161 -4.41 -18.59 -9.83
N HIS A 162 -3.29 -19.26 -10.05
CA HIS A 162 -1.95 -18.65 -9.96
C HIS A 162 -1.25 -18.75 -11.31
N LEU A 163 -0.89 -17.62 -11.90
CA LEU A 163 -0.28 -17.58 -13.23
C LEU A 163 1.21 -17.88 -13.10
N ILE A 164 1.71 -18.71 -14.00
CA ILE A 164 3.10 -19.14 -14.08
C ILE A 164 3.66 -18.70 -15.42
N MET A 165 4.80 -18.02 -15.40
CA MET A 165 5.58 -17.74 -16.60
C MET A 165 6.98 -18.27 -16.38
N ALA A 166 7.52 -18.98 -17.37
CA ALA A 166 8.85 -19.52 -17.30
C ALA A 166 9.62 -19.22 -18.59
N ASN A 167 10.92 -19.03 -18.45
CA ASN A 167 11.79 -18.94 -19.61
C ASN A 167 11.85 -20.29 -20.35
N SER A 168 12.46 -20.31 -21.53
CA SER A 168 12.54 -21.49 -22.38
C SER A 168 13.30 -22.67 -21.78
N SER A 169 14.24 -22.42 -20.85
CA SER A 169 14.90 -23.47 -20.04
C SER A 169 14.13 -23.86 -18.79
N GLN A 170 13.02 -23.17 -18.51
CA GLN A 170 12.22 -23.26 -17.28
C GLN A 170 13.00 -22.98 -15.99
N SER A 171 14.19 -22.36 -16.08
CA SER A 171 15.07 -22.05 -14.95
C SER A 171 14.61 -20.83 -14.15
N ASP A 172 13.99 -19.89 -14.85
CA ASP A 172 13.51 -18.63 -14.27
C ASP A 172 11.99 -18.71 -14.30
N VAL A 173 11.37 -18.71 -13.11
CA VAL A 173 9.93 -18.91 -12.97
C VAL A 173 9.32 -17.74 -12.22
N LEU A 174 8.36 -17.08 -12.86
CA LEU A 174 7.54 -16.05 -12.25
C LEU A 174 6.20 -16.63 -11.83
N VAL A 175 5.77 -16.31 -10.62
CA VAL A 175 4.46 -16.69 -10.08
C VAL A 175 3.69 -15.41 -9.76
N ILE A 176 2.54 -15.23 -10.40
CA ILE A 176 1.60 -14.16 -10.06
C ILE A 176 0.42 -14.79 -9.34
N TRP A 177 0.31 -14.48 -8.06
CA TRP A 177 -0.72 -15.02 -7.18
C TRP A 177 -2.09 -14.44 -7.52
N ASN A 178 -3.15 -15.26 -7.43
CA ASN A 178 -4.54 -14.83 -7.55
C ASN A 178 -4.90 -14.08 -8.85
N TYR A 179 -4.23 -14.37 -9.98
CA TYR A 179 -4.43 -13.66 -11.25
C TYR A 179 -5.89 -13.66 -11.77
N THR A 180 -6.77 -14.54 -11.26
CA THR A 180 -8.20 -14.59 -11.62
C THR A 180 -9.14 -13.92 -10.63
N VAL A 181 -8.63 -13.44 -9.49
CA VAL A 181 -9.40 -12.77 -8.45
C VAL A 181 -9.41 -11.27 -8.75
N PRO A 182 -10.54 -10.65 -9.10
CA PRO A 182 -10.58 -9.24 -9.52
C PRO A 182 -10.01 -8.25 -8.50
N GLU A 183 -10.12 -8.59 -7.22
CA GLU A 183 -9.74 -7.74 -6.08
C GLU A 183 -8.25 -7.87 -5.71
N ALA A 184 -7.52 -8.77 -6.40
CA ALA A 184 -6.18 -9.22 -6.02
C ALA A 184 -5.37 -9.66 -7.25
N ARG A 185 -5.63 -9.05 -8.41
CA ARG A 185 -4.95 -9.36 -9.67
C ARG A 185 -4.30 -8.11 -10.20
N ILE A 186 -3.18 -8.30 -10.87
CA ILE A 186 -2.50 -7.24 -11.61
C ILE A 186 -3.29 -6.93 -12.89
N GLU A 187 -3.56 -5.64 -13.14
CA GLU A 187 -4.43 -5.19 -14.23
C GLU A 187 -3.65 -4.75 -15.47
N ASN A 188 -2.39 -4.35 -15.31
CA ASN A 188 -1.55 -3.81 -16.38
C ASN A 188 -0.23 -4.58 -16.49
N PHE A 189 0.11 -5.02 -17.70
CA PHE A 189 1.33 -5.76 -17.98
C PHE A 189 2.17 -5.00 -19.00
N TRP A 190 3.38 -4.59 -18.62
CA TRP A 190 4.35 -3.97 -19.51
C TRP A 190 5.44 -4.98 -19.86
N ILE A 191 5.34 -5.57 -21.04
CA ILE A 191 6.18 -6.68 -21.46
C ILE A 191 6.50 -6.62 -22.96
N ASP A 192 7.73 -6.95 -23.32
CA ASP A 192 8.14 -7.27 -24.69
C ASP A 192 7.71 -8.70 -25.06
N TRP A 193 6.42 -8.93 -25.30
CA TRP A 193 5.90 -10.26 -25.68
C TRP A 193 6.36 -10.69 -27.07
N ASN A 194 6.51 -9.73 -27.99
CA ASN A 194 6.85 -9.99 -29.39
C ASN A 194 8.37 -10.16 -29.63
N LYS A 195 9.19 -9.94 -28.60
CA LYS A 195 10.66 -10.04 -28.58
C LYS A 195 11.34 -9.04 -29.53
N ASP A 196 10.77 -7.85 -29.71
CA ASP A 196 11.31 -6.78 -30.59
C ASP A 196 12.22 -5.77 -29.86
N GLY A 197 12.37 -5.93 -28.54
CA GLY A 197 13.17 -5.08 -27.66
C GLY A 197 12.41 -3.90 -27.07
N VAL A 198 11.09 -3.82 -27.24
CA VAL A 198 10.24 -2.76 -26.70
C VAL A 198 9.08 -3.35 -25.91
N ASN A 199 8.92 -2.90 -24.66
CA ASN A 199 7.76 -3.30 -23.87
C ASN A 199 6.49 -2.62 -24.40
N GLU A 200 5.43 -3.41 -24.53
CA GLU A 200 4.09 -2.96 -24.83
C GLU A 200 3.21 -3.11 -23.59
N GLU A 201 2.24 -2.19 -23.44
CA GLU A 201 1.24 -2.28 -22.39
C GLU A 201 0.08 -3.16 -22.84
N TYR A 202 -0.26 -4.15 -22.02
CA TYR A 202 -1.43 -5.00 -22.17
C TYR A 202 -2.31 -4.86 -20.93
N LYS A 203 -3.58 -4.48 -21.11
CA LYS A 203 -4.58 -4.58 -20.04
C LYS A 203 -4.90 -6.04 -19.76
N TYR A 204 -5.38 -6.36 -18.56
CA TYR A 204 -5.65 -7.72 -18.11
C TYR A 204 -6.34 -8.60 -19.15
N ASP A 205 -7.52 -8.19 -19.63
CA ASP A 205 -8.29 -9.00 -20.58
C ASP A 205 -7.55 -9.23 -21.92
N GLU A 206 -6.78 -8.23 -22.35
CA GLU A 206 -5.95 -8.31 -23.56
C GLU A 206 -4.78 -9.27 -23.33
N PHE A 207 -4.08 -9.13 -22.21
CA PHE A 207 -2.97 -9.98 -21.83
C PHE A 207 -3.40 -11.45 -21.67
N ILE A 208 -4.50 -11.72 -20.98
CA ILE A 208 -5.03 -13.07 -20.81
C ILE A 208 -5.47 -13.68 -22.15
N SER A 209 -6.05 -12.87 -23.04
CA SER A 209 -6.42 -13.33 -24.39
C SER A 209 -5.18 -13.65 -25.23
N LEU A 210 -4.14 -12.81 -25.14
CA LEU A 210 -2.86 -13.02 -25.80
C LEU A 210 -2.24 -14.34 -25.35
N ILE A 211 -1.97 -14.50 -24.06
CA ILE A 211 -1.24 -15.67 -23.55
C ILE A 211 -2.01 -16.97 -23.80
N LYS A 212 -3.35 -17.00 -23.60
CA LYS A 212 -4.13 -18.24 -23.75
C LYS A 212 -4.31 -18.71 -25.19
N THR A 213 -4.04 -17.84 -26.17
CA THR A 213 -4.10 -18.20 -27.60
C THR A 213 -2.73 -18.46 -28.20
N ASP A 214 -1.67 -18.09 -27.49
CA ASP A 214 -0.29 -18.31 -27.88
C ASP A 214 0.17 -19.76 -27.66
N SER A 215 1.17 -20.20 -28.43
CA SER A 215 1.73 -21.56 -28.33
C SER A 215 2.50 -21.81 -27.03
N THR A 216 2.92 -20.77 -26.33
CA THR A 216 3.58 -20.86 -25.01
C THR A 216 2.61 -21.37 -23.93
N TRP A 217 1.30 -21.31 -24.14
CA TRP A 217 0.30 -21.74 -23.16
C TRP A 217 0.26 -23.27 -22.98
N PHE A 218 0.75 -23.76 -21.83
CA PHE A 218 0.72 -25.19 -21.50
C PHE A 218 -0.56 -25.65 -20.78
N GLY A 219 -1.43 -24.72 -20.38
CA GLY A 219 -2.69 -25.03 -19.69
C GLY A 219 -2.65 -24.84 -18.18
N SER A 220 -3.69 -25.36 -17.52
CA SER A 220 -3.83 -25.34 -16.07
C SER A 220 -3.34 -26.67 -15.47
N LEU A 221 -2.44 -26.59 -14.52
CA LEU A 221 -1.89 -27.71 -13.77
C LEU A 221 -2.56 -27.82 -12.40
N SER A 222 -2.64 -29.05 -11.90
CA SER A 222 -3.03 -29.29 -10.51
C SER A 222 -1.81 -29.34 -9.61
N SER A 223 -1.98 -28.97 -8.34
CA SER A 223 -0.94 -29.13 -7.31
C SER A 223 -0.43 -30.58 -7.22
N GLU A 224 -1.32 -31.57 -7.44
CA GLU A 224 -0.98 -32.98 -7.51
C GLU A 224 -0.13 -33.33 -8.74
N SER A 225 -0.41 -32.73 -9.90
CA SER A 225 0.38 -32.96 -11.12
C SER A 225 1.79 -32.40 -11.02
N LEU A 226 1.97 -31.33 -10.24
CA LEU A 226 3.26 -30.79 -9.87
C LEU A 226 3.91 -31.56 -8.70
N ALA A 227 3.20 -32.53 -8.11
CA ALA A 227 3.65 -33.28 -6.94
C ALA A 227 4.23 -32.36 -5.84
N ILE A 228 3.59 -31.20 -5.66
CA ILE A 228 3.76 -30.32 -4.51
C ILE A 228 2.98 -30.96 -3.37
N SER A 229 3.59 -31.11 -2.20
CA SER A 229 2.91 -31.76 -1.08
C SER A 229 1.77 -30.87 -0.57
N ALA A 230 0.64 -31.47 -0.16
CA ALA A 230 -0.46 -30.71 0.41
C ALA A 230 -0.05 -29.84 1.63
N PRO A 231 0.85 -30.28 2.53
CA PRO A 231 1.43 -29.42 3.56
C PRO A 231 2.18 -28.20 3.01
N THR A 232 3.06 -28.39 2.02
CA THR A 232 3.81 -27.28 1.39
C THR A 232 2.87 -26.26 0.76
N TRP A 233 1.86 -26.75 0.03
CA TRP A 233 0.85 -25.88 -0.57
C TRP A 233 0.05 -25.12 0.49
N TYR A 234 -0.36 -25.80 1.57
CA TYR A 234 -1.07 -25.17 2.69
C TYR A 234 -0.22 -24.09 3.37
N GLU A 235 1.03 -24.40 3.74
CA GLU A 235 1.97 -23.47 4.37
C GLU A 235 2.18 -22.21 3.51
N LEU A 236 2.28 -22.38 2.19
CA LEU A 236 2.40 -21.27 1.25
C LEU A 236 1.12 -20.43 1.17
N THR A 237 -0.05 -21.07 1.09
CA THR A 237 -1.33 -20.34 1.12
C THR A 237 -1.55 -19.60 2.44
N GLU A 238 -1.11 -20.16 3.56
CA GLU A 238 -1.14 -19.50 4.86
C GLU A 238 -0.10 -18.39 4.94
N SER A 239 1.06 -18.52 4.29
CA SER A 239 2.06 -17.47 4.19
C SER A 239 1.53 -16.28 3.40
N VAL A 240 0.91 -16.53 2.25
CA VAL A 240 0.19 -15.53 1.45
C VAL A 240 -0.93 -14.91 2.31
N ALA A 241 -1.79 -15.70 2.95
CA ALA A 241 -2.85 -15.16 3.81
C ALA A 241 -2.30 -14.36 5.01
N GLY A 242 -1.15 -14.76 5.54
CA GLY A 242 -0.41 -14.03 6.58
C GLY A 242 0.05 -12.67 6.08
N ALA A 243 0.68 -12.63 4.90
CA ALA A 243 1.08 -11.39 4.22
C ALA A 243 -0.10 -10.44 4.06
N LEU A 244 -1.22 -10.95 3.56
CA LEU A 244 -2.45 -10.18 3.33
C LEU A 244 -3.02 -9.62 4.63
N ASN A 245 -3.18 -10.47 5.65
CA ASN A 245 -3.69 -10.03 6.95
C ASN A 245 -2.75 -9.02 7.62
N SER A 246 -1.44 -9.19 7.44
CA SER A 246 -0.44 -8.26 7.94
C SER A 246 -0.50 -6.91 7.23
N SER A 247 -0.62 -6.88 5.90
CA SER A 247 -0.87 -5.61 5.18
C SER A 247 -2.14 -4.95 5.72
N LEU A 248 -3.29 -5.61 5.63
CA LEU A 248 -4.60 -5.10 6.10
C LEU A 248 -4.62 -4.58 7.55
N ALA A 249 -3.93 -5.25 8.46
CA ALA A 249 -3.90 -4.87 9.87
C ALA A 249 -3.05 -3.62 10.13
N HIS A 250 -2.16 -3.24 9.20
CA HIS A 250 -1.26 -2.10 9.30
C HIS A 250 -1.61 -0.93 8.37
N GLU A 251 -2.49 -1.15 7.37
CA GLU A 251 -3.17 -0.10 6.59
C GLU A 251 -3.82 1.05 7.41
N PRO A 252 -4.23 0.90 8.69
CA PRO A 252 -4.97 1.98 9.36
C PRO A 252 -4.27 2.76 10.47
N PHE A 253 -2.96 2.70 10.59
CA PHE A 253 -2.30 3.48 11.62
C PHE A 253 -2.23 4.95 11.21
N ARG A 254 -3.30 5.69 11.51
CA ARG A 254 -3.29 7.16 11.65
C ARG A 254 -2.20 7.51 12.67
N GLU A 255 -1.34 8.47 12.34
CA GLU A 255 -0.43 9.10 13.31
C GLU A 255 -1.23 9.98 14.28
N ALA A 256 -2.37 10.51 13.83
CA ALA A 256 -3.26 11.30 14.67
C ALA A 256 -3.95 10.42 15.73
N ASP A 257 -3.55 10.59 16.99
CA ASP A 257 -4.26 10.01 18.13
C ASP A 257 -5.60 10.74 18.41
N LEU A 258 -6.40 10.18 19.32
CA LEU A 258 -7.69 10.78 19.71
C LEU A 258 -7.55 12.26 20.10
N SER A 259 -6.46 12.66 20.75
CA SER A 259 -6.27 14.05 21.17
C SER A 259 -6.12 14.98 19.97
N VAL A 260 -5.38 14.56 18.94
CA VAL A 260 -5.21 15.31 17.69
C VAL A 260 -6.54 15.41 16.96
N VAL A 261 -7.26 14.29 16.86
CA VAL A 261 -8.57 14.23 16.19
C VAL A 261 -9.59 15.12 16.88
N GLU A 262 -9.62 15.11 18.21
CA GLU A 262 -10.46 16.03 18.97
C GLU A 262 -10.07 17.49 18.74
N ASP A 263 -8.77 17.82 18.64
CA ASP A 263 -8.34 19.20 18.37
C ASP A 263 -8.82 19.67 16.99
N ILE A 264 -8.76 18.81 15.96
CA ILE A 264 -9.27 19.10 14.61
C ILE A 264 -10.80 19.20 14.61
N ALA A 265 -11.50 18.28 15.29
CA ALA A 265 -12.96 18.32 15.41
C ALA A 265 -13.45 19.57 16.18
N ARG A 266 -12.73 20.00 17.22
CA ARG A 266 -12.99 21.26 17.94
C ARG A 266 -12.79 22.48 17.03
N LEU A 267 -11.78 22.47 16.17
CA LEU A 267 -11.59 23.55 15.21
C LEU A 267 -12.74 23.60 14.19
N TYR A 268 -13.19 22.43 13.73
CA TYR A 268 -14.28 22.28 12.77
C TYR A 268 -15.60 22.81 13.35
N THR A 269 -15.94 22.38 14.56
CA THR A 269 -17.13 22.86 15.29
C THR A 269 -17.04 24.37 15.56
N ALA A 270 -15.87 24.88 15.95
CA ALA A 270 -15.70 26.30 16.20
C ALA A 270 -15.86 27.18 14.94
N ALA A 271 -15.48 26.67 13.77
CA ALA A 271 -15.62 27.41 12.52
C ALA A 271 -17.05 27.39 11.97
N PHE A 272 -17.74 26.25 12.06
CA PHE A 272 -18.98 26.01 11.31
C PHE A 272 -20.24 25.83 12.18
N ASP A 273 -20.10 25.83 13.52
CA ASP A 273 -21.18 25.58 14.47
C ASP A 273 -21.94 24.27 14.20
N ARG A 274 -21.19 23.24 13.81
CA ARG A 274 -21.71 21.88 13.56
C ARG A 274 -20.63 20.83 13.75
N ALA A 275 -21.06 19.60 14.02
CA ALA A 275 -20.19 18.43 13.97
C ALA A 275 -19.54 18.27 12.58
N PRO A 276 -18.27 17.85 12.52
CA PRO A 276 -17.65 17.48 11.25
C PRO A 276 -18.35 16.23 10.67
N ASP A 277 -18.45 16.17 9.35
CA ASP A 277 -18.80 14.92 8.67
C ASP A 277 -17.58 14.00 8.54
N VAL A 278 -17.81 12.70 8.34
CA VAL A 278 -16.75 11.68 8.24
C VAL A 278 -15.72 12.04 7.18
N GLY A 279 -16.16 12.45 5.98
CA GLY A 279 -15.26 12.78 4.88
C GLY A 279 -14.40 14.00 5.20
N GLY A 280 -15.02 15.07 5.69
CA GLY A 280 -14.35 16.30 6.08
C GLY A 280 -13.35 16.12 7.22
N LEU A 281 -13.71 15.38 8.28
CA LEU A 281 -12.83 15.11 9.41
C LEU A 281 -11.56 14.37 8.95
N ASN A 282 -11.75 13.25 8.25
CA ASN A 282 -10.65 12.40 7.80
C ASN A 282 -9.76 13.07 6.74
N PHE A 283 -10.31 13.97 5.92
CA PHE A 283 -9.52 14.81 5.01
C PHE A 283 -8.55 15.70 5.78
N TRP A 284 -9.03 16.43 6.79
CA TRP A 284 -8.19 17.35 7.57
C TRP A 284 -7.19 16.65 8.47
N ILE A 285 -7.54 15.48 9.02
CA ILE A 285 -6.59 14.61 9.70
C ILE A 285 -5.45 14.23 8.74
N GLY A 286 -5.76 13.78 7.52
CA GLY A 286 -4.73 13.43 6.53
C GLY A 286 -3.83 14.61 6.13
N GLN A 287 -4.38 15.82 5.99
CA GLN A 287 -3.57 17.02 5.72
C GLN A 287 -2.60 17.36 6.86
N TRP A 288 -3.02 17.11 8.12
CA TRP A 288 -2.17 17.30 9.30
C TRP A 288 -1.08 16.23 9.39
N GLU A 289 -1.43 14.96 9.14
CA GLU A 289 -0.51 13.81 9.21
C GLU A 289 0.64 13.94 8.20
N LEU A 290 0.32 14.32 6.96
CA LEU A 290 1.31 14.57 5.91
C LEU A 290 2.16 15.83 6.14
N SER A 291 2.00 16.50 7.29
CA SER A 291 2.67 17.76 7.64
C SER A 291 2.49 18.86 6.57
N LEU A 292 1.42 18.79 5.77
CA LEU A 292 1.14 19.72 4.68
C LEU A 292 0.66 21.06 5.23
N ILE A 293 -0.12 21.01 6.32
CA ILE A 293 -0.67 22.19 6.99
C ILE A 293 -0.59 22.06 8.51
N SER A 294 -0.38 23.18 9.18
CA SER A 294 -0.60 23.34 10.61
C SER A 294 -2.08 23.57 10.94
N ILE A 295 -2.47 23.42 12.21
CA ILE A 295 -3.82 23.72 12.68
C ILE A 295 -4.23 25.18 12.41
N ASN A 296 -3.28 26.12 12.42
CA ASN A 296 -3.53 27.53 12.07
C ASN A 296 -3.82 27.70 10.57
N GLN A 297 -3.07 27.02 9.71
CA GLN A 297 -3.34 27.04 8.26
C GLN A 297 -4.68 26.37 7.94
N MET A 298 -5.03 25.28 8.64
CA MET A 298 -6.35 24.66 8.54
C MET A 298 -7.47 25.64 8.93
N ALA A 299 -7.28 26.41 10.01
CA ALA A 299 -8.22 27.45 10.42
C ALA A 299 -8.37 28.55 9.36
N ASP A 300 -7.28 28.98 8.72
CA ASP A 300 -7.34 29.93 7.60
C ASP A 300 -8.17 29.36 6.43
N GLU A 301 -7.94 28.12 6.04
CA GLU A 301 -8.71 27.45 4.99
C GLU A 301 -10.21 27.37 5.35
N PHE A 302 -10.56 27.14 6.62
CA PHE A 302 -11.96 27.13 7.05
C PHE A 302 -12.59 28.50 6.90
N LEU A 303 -11.90 29.56 7.34
CA LEU A 303 -12.38 30.95 7.24
C LEU A 303 -12.51 31.42 5.79
N LEU A 304 -11.67 30.91 4.89
CA LEU A 304 -11.71 31.22 3.45
C LEU A 304 -12.68 30.32 2.67
N SER A 305 -13.20 29.26 3.31
CA SER A 305 -14.08 28.30 2.66
C SER A 305 -15.40 28.94 2.21
N GLN A 306 -15.95 28.40 1.11
CA GLN A 306 -17.27 28.82 0.64
C GLN A 306 -18.37 28.53 1.68
N GLU A 307 -18.18 27.51 2.53
CA GLU A 307 -19.10 27.20 3.63
C GLU A 307 -19.13 28.34 4.65
N PHE A 308 -17.97 28.77 5.16
CA PHE A 308 -17.90 29.87 6.13
C PHE A 308 -18.49 31.16 5.57
N LEU A 309 -18.14 31.50 4.32
CA LEU A 309 -18.66 32.69 3.63
C LEU A 309 -20.17 32.61 3.38
N ASN A 310 -20.73 31.42 3.13
CA ASN A 310 -22.17 31.24 2.97
C ASN A 310 -22.93 31.33 4.30
N THR A 311 -22.32 30.84 5.38
CA THR A 311 -22.93 30.83 6.72
C THR A 311 -22.93 32.21 7.35
N TYR A 312 -21.78 32.91 7.35
CA TYR A 312 -21.64 34.17 8.09
C TYR A 312 -21.45 35.40 7.21
N GLY A 313 -21.09 35.24 5.93
CA GLY A 313 -20.77 36.34 5.05
C GLY A 313 -19.43 37.01 5.36
N ASP A 314 -19.26 38.25 4.88
CA ASP A 314 -18.06 39.06 5.15
C ASP A 314 -18.22 39.78 6.49
N LEU A 315 -17.71 39.14 7.56
CA LEU A 315 -17.74 39.68 8.91
C LEU A 315 -16.64 40.72 9.10
N ASP A 316 -16.96 41.87 9.71
CA ASP A 316 -15.94 42.74 10.28
C ASP A 316 -15.37 42.13 11.59
N ASN A 317 -14.33 42.73 12.16
CA ASN A 317 -13.68 42.17 13.36
C ASN A 317 -14.63 42.09 14.57
N ASN A 318 -15.57 43.02 14.69
CA ASN A 318 -16.49 43.06 15.82
C ASN A 318 -17.55 41.95 15.69
N ALA A 319 -18.09 41.78 14.49
CA ALA A 319 -19.01 40.70 14.17
C ALA A 319 -18.32 39.35 14.32
N TYR A 320 -17.10 39.19 13.78
CA TYR A 320 -16.32 37.96 13.89
C TYR A 320 -16.08 37.52 15.34
N ILE A 321 -15.67 38.43 16.23
CA ILE A 321 -15.52 38.09 17.64
C ILE A 321 -16.86 37.73 18.27
N THR A 322 -17.95 38.44 17.93
CA THR A 322 -19.28 38.13 18.46
C THR A 322 -19.73 36.72 18.07
N GLU A 323 -19.53 36.34 16.79
CA GLU A 323 -19.83 35.00 16.30
C GLU A 323 -18.99 33.91 16.98
N LEU A 324 -17.69 34.13 17.22
CA LEU A 324 -16.87 33.15 17.94
C LEU A 324 -17.32 32.93 19.39
N TYR A 325 -17.81 33.97 20.06
CA TYR A 325 -18.37 33.83 21.40
C TYR A 325 -19.68 33.03 21.39
N ASP A 326 -20.51 33.21 20.38
CA ASP A 326 -21.76 32.46 20.22
C ASP A 326 -21.46 30.99 19.85
N ASN A 327 -20.78 30.75 18.73
CA ASN A 327 -20.54 29.41 18.17
C ASN A 327 -19.64 28.53 19.02
N VAL A 328 -18.66 29.12 19.72
CA VAL A 328 -17.63 28.34 20.42
C VAL A 328 -17.86 28.28 21.93
N LEU A 329 -18.43 29.34 22.51
CA LEU A 329 -18.58 29.47 23.96
C LEU A 329 -20.04 29.48 24.41
N ASP A 330 -21.01 29.42 23.49
CA ASP A 330 -22.45 29.45 23.75
C ASP A 330 -22.88 30.63 24.64
N ARG A 331 -22.22 31.80 24.48
CA ARG A 331 -22.52 32.98 25.29
C ARG A 331 -22.21 34.29 24.60
N THR A 332 -22.91 35.34 25.02
CA THR A 332 -22.56 36.71 24.63
C THR A 332 -21.18 37.11 25.18
N PRO A 333 -20.35 37.84 24.42
CA PRO A 333 -19.09 38.35 24.92
C PRO A 333 -19.30 39.32 26.10
N ASP A 334 -18.47 39.18 27.12
CA ASP A 334 -18.31 40.22 28.14
C ASP A 334 -17.46 41.38 27.58
N ALA A 335 -17.62 42.57 28.17
CA ALA A 335 -16.97 43.78 27.64
C ALA A 335 -15.43 43.69 27.63
N GLU A 336 -14.83 43.09 28.65
CA GLU A 336 -13.37 42.99 28.75
C GLU A 336 -12.81 41.99 27.72
N GLY A 337 -13.44 40.83 27.55
CA GLY A 337 -13.07 39.83 26.57
C GLY A 337 -13.26 40.31 25.13
N PHE A 338 -14.37 40.99 24.84
CA PHE A 338 -14.61 41.61 23.54
C PHE A 338 -13.52 42.63 23.18
N ASP A 339 -13.24 43.57 24.09
CA ASP A 339 -12.23 44.61 23.89
C ASP A 339 -10.81 43.99 23.75
N TYR A 340 -10.52 42.92 24.47
CA TYR A 340 -9.27 42.17 24.35
C TYR A 340 -9.09 41.61 22.93
N TRP A 341 -10.03 40.79 22.46
CA TRP A 341 -9.88 40.09 21.18
C TRP A 341 -9.94 41.03 19.97
N THR A 342 -10.86 41.99 19.99
CA THR A 342 -10.94 43.03 18.93
C THR A 342 -9.68 43.89 18.90
N GLY A 343 -9.09 44.20 20.07
CA GLY A 343 -7.80 44.87 20.19
C GLY A 343 -6.66 44.04 19.59
N ARG A 344 -6.64 42.72 19.78
CA ARG A 344 -5.63 41.82 19.20
C ARG A 344 -5.73 41.76 17.67
N LEU A 345 -6.93 41.63 17.12
CA LEU A 345 -7.15 41.67 15.67
C LEU A 345 -6.72 43.02 15.07
N THR A 346 -7.07 44.12 15.74
CA THR A 346 -6.64 45.47 15.30
C THR A 346 -5.12 45.64 15.40
N GLY A 347 -4.48 44.96 16.35
CA GLY A 347 -3.03 44.89 16.52
C GLY A 347 -2.30 43.99 15.52
N GLY A 348 -3.01 43.34 14.60
CA GLY A 348 -2.43 42.50 13.54
C GLY A 348 -2.34 41.01 13.86
N LEU A 349 -3.00 40.52 14.91
CA LEU A 349 -3.20 39.08 15.10
C LEU A 349 -4.12 38.55 13.99
N GLU A 350 -3.80 37.38 13.43
CA GLU A 350 -4.58 36.81 12.33
C GLU A 350 -5.90 36.21 12.86
N ARG A 351 -6.94 36.18 12.01
CA ARG A 351 -8.25 35.64 12.41
C ARG A 351 -8.19 34.14 12.69
N ALA A 352 -7.38 33.39 11.95
CA ALA A 352 -7.12 31.97 12.22
C ALA A 352 -6.52 31.74 13.61
N ASP A 353 -5.55 32.55 14.02
CA ASP A 353 -4.98 32.46 15.38
C ASP A 353 -6.04 32.65 16.47
N VAL A 354 -6.98 33.57 16.24
CA VAL A 354 -8.10 33.80 17.15
C VAL A 354 -9.05 32.60 17.15
N LEU A 355 -9.43 32.08 15.98
CA LEU A 355 -10.27 30.89 15.88
C LEU A 355 -9.66 29.69 16.62
N VAL A 356 -8.38 29.39 16.39
CA VAL A 356 -7.66 28.32 17.09
C VAL A 356 -7.65 28.57 18.60
N SER A 357 -7.45 29.82 19.03
CA SER A 357 -7.45 30.17 20.46
C SER A 357 -8.80 29.95 21.13
N PHE A 358 -9.91 30.23 20.43
CA PHE A 358 -11.26 29.94 20.92
C PHE A 358 -11.53 28.43 20.92
N ALA A 359 -11.25 27.75 19.80
CA ALA A 359 -11.45 26.32 19.62
C ALA A 359 -10.72 25.49 20.68
N GLN A 360 -9.48 25.86 21.01
CA GLN A 360 -8.65 25.16 21.99
C GLN A 360 -8.71 25.74 23.40
N SER A 361 -9.62 26.70 23.64
CA SER A 361 -9.79 27.28 24.97
C SER A 361 -10.24 26.21 25.99
N PRO A 362 -9.81 26.32 27.26
CA PRO A 362 -10.31 25.41 28.30
C PRO A 362 -11.84 25.43 28.45
N GLU A 363 -12.47 26.55 28.15
CA GLU A 363 -13.94 26.69 28.15
C GLU A 363 -14.56 25.84 27.05
N ASN A 364 -14.10 25.98 25.79
CA ASN A 364 -14.62 25.18 24.68
C ASN A 364 -14.33 23.69 24.83
N ARG A 365 -13.15 23.32 25.36
CA ARG A 365 -12.83 21.91 25.62
C ARG A 365 -13.83 21.26 26.58
N ASN A 366 -14.30 22.01 27.59
CA ASN A 366 -15.35 21.51 28.47
C ASN A 366 -16.72 21.49 27.77
N ASN A 367 -17.06 22.52 26.99
CA ASN A 367 -18.35 22.59 26.28
C ASN A 367 -18.50 21.48 25.23
N SER A 368 -17.42 21.14 24.55
CA SER A 368 -17.39 20.14 23.47
C SER A 368 -17.14 18.71 23.94
N GLU A 369 -16.86 18.48 25.23
CA GLU A 369 -16.52 17.15 25.77
C GLU A 369 -17.64 16.13 25.51
N GLU A 370 -18.90 16.50 25.77
CA GLU A 370 -20.05 15.62 25.54
C GLU A 370 -20.25 15.35 24.04
N LEU A 371 -20.21 16.40 23.21
CA LEU A 371 -20.35 16.26 21.76
C LEU A 371 -19.29 15.34 21.19
N LEU A 372 -18.03 15.52 21.57
CA LEU A 372 -16.89 14.81 21.01
C LEU A 372 -16.63 13.44 21.66
N SER A 373 -17.35 13.09 22.73
CA SER A 373 -17.26 11.77 23.37
C SER A 373 -17.62 10.59 22.45
N GLY A 374 -18.33 10.87 21.35
CA GLY A 374 -18.65 9.91 20.29
C GLY A 374 -17.59 9.77 19.20
N LEU A 375 -16.47 10.47 19.28
CA LEU A 375 -15.34 10.27 18.36
C LEU A 375 -14.74 8.89 18.56
N GLN A 376 -14.76 8.09 17.50
CA GLN A 376 -14.16 6.77 17.50
C GLN A 376 -13.76 6.35 16.08
N GLU A 377 -12.83 5.41 15.99
CA GLU A 377 -12.54 4.73 14.74
C GLU A 377 -13.64 3.72 14.44
N THR A 378 -14.33 3.88 13.30
CA THR A 378 -15.41 2.97 12.87
C THR A 378 -14.91 1.88 11.94
N SER A 379 -13.84 2.18 11.21
CA SER A 379 -12.99 1.23 10.52
C SER A 379 -11.53 1.64 10.72
N PRO A 380 -10.60 0.69 10.55
CA PRO A 380 -9.20 0.96 10.24
C PRO A 380 -8.96 2.36 9.61
N GLY A 381 -8.41 3.32 10.36
CA GLY A 381 -7.96 4.63 9.86
C GLY A 381 -9.07 5.65 9.59
N VAL A 382 -10.33 5.33 9.92
CA VAL A 382 -11.49 6.19 9.67
C VAL A 382 -12.10 6.63 10.98
N TRP A 383 -11.89 7.91 11.31
CA TRP A 383 -12.50 8.58 12.45
C TRP A 383 -13.92 9.03 12.11
N ASP A 384 -14.87 8.65 12.94
CA ASP A 384 -16.27 9.09 12.84
C ASP A 384 -16.70 9.69 14.18
N LEU A 385 -17.56 10.70 14.11
CA LEU A 385 -18.24 11.26 15.26
C LEU A 385 -19.66 10.70 15.31
N ILE A 386 -19.85 9.65 16.09
CA ILE A 386 -21.17 9.07 16.31
C ILE A 386 -21.90 9.86 17.41
N LEU A 387 -22.93 10.61 17.01
CA LEU A 387 -23.77 11.36 17.96
C LEU A 387 -24.49 10.37 18.90
N ILE A 388 -24.27 10.53 20.22
CA ILE A 388 -24.77 9.64 21.28
C ILE A 388 -26.09 10.14 21.86
#